data_AF-M7AXL0-F1
#
_entry.id   AF-M7AXL0-F1
#
_cell.length_a   1.000
_cell.length_b   1.000
_cell.length_c   1.000
_cell.angle_alpha   90.00
_cell.angle_beta   90.00
_cell.angle_gamma   90.00
#
_symmetry.space_group_name_H-M   'P 1'
#
loop_
_entity.id
_entity.type
_entity.pdbx_description
1 polymer ?
#
loop_
_entity_poly.entity_id
_entity_poly.type
_entity_poly.pdbx_seq_one_letter_code
_entity_poly.pdbx_strand_id
1 'polypeptide(L)'
;DIIFNAHYPELPPDFIFGEDAEFLPDPSALHIPANGGSQSTPCSTAQSRHVVARMLISFYCCKLVCAFFFSLIQQNLASWNPSNPECLLLVVKELIQQYHQFQCSRLRESSRLMFEYQTLLEEPQYGENMEVYAGKKNNWTGEFSAHFLLKLPVDFSNIPTYLLKDVNEDPGEDVALLSVSFEDTEAAQVFPKLYLSPRIEHALGGSSALHIPAFPGGGCLIDYVPQVCQLLTNKVQYVIQGYHKRREYIAAFLSHFGTGVVEYDAEGFTKLTLLLMWKDFCFLVHIDLPLYFPRDQPTLTFQSVYHFTNSGQLYSQAQKNYPYSPRWDGNEMAKRAK
;
A
#
# COMPACT_ATOMS: atom_id res chain seq x y z
N ASP A 1 17.56 7.64 -18.83
CA ASP A 1 18.70 6.72 -19.04
C ASP A 1 19.75 6.90 -17.97
N ILE A 2 20.39 5.79 -17.57
CA ILE A 2 21.52 5.73 -16.63
C ILE A 2 22.70 5.13 -17.39
N ILE A 3 23.84 5.81 -17.38
CA ILE A 3 25.00 5.45 -18.21
C ILE A 3 26.19 5.14 -17.29
N PHE A 4 26.77 3.95 -17.47
CA PHE A 4 28.01 3.52 -16.80
C PHE A 4 29.10 3.23 -17.83
N ASN A 5 30.37 3.31 -17.39
CA ASN A 5 31.51 2.88 -18.19
C ASN A 5 32.11 1.58 -17.63
N ALA A 6 31.99 0.48 -18.38
CA ALA A 6 32.49 -0.82 -17.94
C ALA A 6 34.01 -0.88 -17.74
N HIS A 7 34.79 -0.01 -18.41
CA HIS A 7 36.25 0.05 -18.24
C HIS A 7 36.69 0.85 -17.00
N TYR A 8 35.77 1.62 -16.41
CA TYR A 8 35.99 2.46 -15.24
C TYR A 8 34.81 2.31 -14.26
N PRO A 9 34.62 1.11 -13.68
CA PRO A 9 33.47 0.80 -12.83
C PRO A 9 33.41 1.62 -11.53
N GLU A 10 34.51 2.26 -11.14
CA GLU A 10 34.60 3.13 -9.98
C GLU A 10 33.97 4.52 -10.18
N LEU A 11 33.76 4.94 -11.43
CA LEU A 11 33.19 6.25 -11.74
C LEU A 11 31.66 6.28 -11.52
N PRO A 12 31.10 7.43 -11.09
CA PRO A 12 29.66 7.59 -10.96
C PRO A 12 28.96 7.54 -12.32
N PRO A 13 27.66 7.20 -12.36
CA PRO A 13 26.88 7.20 -13.59
C PRO A 13 26.49 8.63 -14.04
N ASP A 14 26.20 8.75 -15.33
CA ASP A 14 25.50 9.91 -15.90
C ASP A 14 24.00 9.63 -16.06
N PHE A 15 23.19 10.70 -16.01
CA PHE A 15 21.72 10.62 -16.06
C PHE A 15 21.14 11.46 -17.21
N ILE A 16 20.17 10.90 -17.92
CA ILE A 16 19.38 11.60 -18.94
C ILE A 16 17.89 11.46 -18.60
N PHE A 17 17.16 12.57 -18.50
CA PHE A 17 15.77 12.61 -18.05
C PHE A 17 14.73 12.66 -19.19
N GLY A 18 15.07 12.14 -20.37
CA GLY A 18 14.13 11.97 -21.48
C GLY A 18 13.47 13.27 -21.95
N GLU A 19 12.14 13.26 -22.05
CA GLU A 19 11.33 14.38 -22.58
C GLU A 19 11.07 15.51 -21.57
N ASP A 20 11.44 15.32 -20.30
CA ASP A 20 11.31 16.32 -19.24
C ASP A 20 12.50 17.27 -19.22
N ALA A 21 12.71 17.99 -20.34
CA ALA A 21 13.82 18.93 -20.53
C ALA A 21 13.84 20.10 -19.52
N GLU A 22 12.74 20.36 -18.82
CA GLU A 22 12.62 21.40 -17.79
C GLU A 22 13.10 20.93 -16.40
N PHE A 23 13.31 19.62 -16.22
CA PHE A 23 13.84 19.09 -14.97
C PHE A 23 15.36 19.32 -14.91
N LEU A 24 15.75 20.29 -14.09
CA LEU A 24 17.13 20.65 -13.82
C LEU A 24 17.44 20.34 -12.35
N PRO A 25 17.97 19.15 -12.02
CA PRO A 25 18.30 18.80 -10.64
C PRO A 25 19.37 19.76 -10.11
N ASP A 26 19.22 20.22 -8.87
CA ASP A 26 20.13 21.18 -8.23
C ASP A 26 21.44 20.47 -7.81
N PRO A 27 22.59 20.80 -8.42
CA PRO A 27 23.88 20.24 -8.04
C PRO A 27 24.48 20.93 -6.79
N SER A 28 23.92 22.04 -6.32
CA SER A 28 24.45 22.82 -5.17
C SER A 28 24.39 22.06 -3.85
N ALA A 29 23.72 20.92 -3.82
CA ALA A 29 23.76 19.98 -2.71
C ALA A 29 25.07 19.15 -2.63
N LEU A 30 26.05 19.42 -3.52
CA LEU A 30 27.42 18.85 -3.55
C LEU A 30 28.43 19.62 -2.66
N HIS A 31 28.02 20.19 -1.51
CA HIS A 31 28.95 21.03 -0.73
C HIS A 31 30.01 20.20 0.02
N ILE A 32 31.21 20.13 -0.56
CA ILE A 32 32.45 19.76 0.14
C ILE A 32 32.83 20.98 1.02
N PRO A 33 33.01 20.85 2.35
CA PRO A 33 33.56 21.94 3.14
C PRO A 33 35.05 22.07 2.79
N ALA A 34 35.39 23.12 2.06
CA ALA A 34 36.78 23.52 1.86
C ALA A 34 37.37 23.94 3.21
N ASN A 35 38.28 23.10 3.72
CA ASN A 35 39.08 23.38 4.88
C ASN A 35 40.11 24.46 4.50
N GLY A 36 39.98 25.67 5.06
CA GLY A 36 40.91 26.77 4.81
C GLY A 36 40.63 27.96 5.72
N GLY A 37 41.40 28.05 6.80
CA GLY A 37 41.24 29.10 7.81
C GLY A 37 41.70 30.49 7.36
N SER A 38 41.10 31.53 7.94
CA SER A 38 41.79 32.53 8.79
C SER A 38 40.87 33.72 9.13
N GLN A 39 40.77 33.97 10.44
CA GLN A 39 40.68 35.25 11.15
C GLN A 39 39.70 36.35 10.66
N SER A 40 38.73 36.71 11.50
CA SER A 40 38.85 37.88 12.42
C SER A 40 37.50 38.24 13.05
N THR A 41 37.52 38.48 14.36
CA THR A 41 36.49 39.20 15.13
C THR A 41 36.74 40.73 15.01
N PRO A 42 35.74 41.60 15.24
CA PRO A 42 35.50 42.05 16.61
C PRO A 42 34.03 42.28 17.01
N CYS A 43 33.88 42.36 18.32
CA CYS A 43 32.73 42.61 19.17
C CYS A 43 32.16 44.06 19.04
N SER A 44 30.84 44.25 19.20
CA SER A 44 30.25 45.25 20.15
C SER A 44 28.72 45.38 20.07
N THR A 45 28.08 45.05 21.20
CA THR A 45 27.00 45.75 21.95
C THR A 45 25.91 46.63 21.29
N ALA A 46 24.66 46.22 21.59
CA ALA A 46 23.59 46.97 22.31
C ALA A 46 22.51 47.81 21.59
N GLN A 47 21.26 47.29 21.73
CA GLN A 47 20.01 47.93 22.24
C GLN A 47 19.39 49.17 21.55
N SER A 48 18.14 49.01 21.05
CA SER A 48 16.87 49.55 21.62
C SER A 48 15.68 49.22 20.68
N ARG A 49 14.64 48.49 21.15
CA ARG A 49 13.29 48.98 21.54
C ARG A 49 12.59 49.84 20.47
N HIS A 50 11.31 49.69 20.08
CA HIS A 50 10.17 48.85 20.43
C HIS A 50 9.01 49.27 19.48
N VAL A 51 8.01 48.40 19.28
CA VAL A 51 6.62 48.68 18.81
C VAL A 51 6.38 48.85 17.31
N VAL A 52 6.19 47.73 16.58
CA VAL A 52 4.98 47.43 15.77
C VAL A 52 4.85 45.91 15.71
N ALA A 53 4.37 45.29 16.80
CA ALA A 53 4.18 43.84 16.87
C ALA A 53 2.78 43.56 17.39
N ARG A 54 1.83 43.40 16.45
CA ARG A 54 0.58 42.62 16.58
C ARG A 54 -0.31 42.82 15.35
N MET A 55 0.14 42.36 14.17
CA MET A 55 -0.75 41.95 13.05
C MET A 55 -0.01 41.35 11.83
N LEU A 56 1.19 40.77 12.02
CA LEU A 56 1.99 40.20 10.91
C LEU A 56 2.64 38.84 11.23
N ILE A 57 2.19 38.14 12.28
CA ILE A 57 2.79 36.85 12.67
C ILE A 57 2.13 35.64 11.98
N SER A 58 0.95 35.79 11.35
CA SER A 58 0.28 34.64 10.71
C SER A 58 0.68 34.38 9.25
N PHE A 59 1.42 35.26 8.59
CA PHE A 59 1.79 35.10 7.16
C PHE A 59 3.27 34.77 6.93
N TYR A 60 4.15 34.99 7.93
CA TYR A 60 5.59 34.76 7.77
C TYR A 60 6.08 33.41 8.30
N CYS A 61 5.27 32.68 9.08
CA CYS A 61 5.66 31.36 9.59
C CYS A 61 5.65 30.27 8.49
N CYS A 62 4.79 30.41 7.47
CA CYS A 62 4.67 29.41 6.40
C CYS A 62 5.84 29.44 5.38
N LYS A 63 6.61 30.54 5.29
CA LYS A 63 7.78 30.62 4.40
C LYS A 63 9.07 30.14 5.03
N LEU A 64 9.22 30.25 6.36
CA LEU A 64 10.45 29.86 7.04
C LEU A 64 10.51 28.37 7.40
N VAL A 65 9.38 27.75 7.72
CA VAL A 65 9.35 26.31 8.06
C VAL A 65 9.56 25.44 6.82
N CYS A 66 9.04 25.83 5.65
CA CYS A 66 9.34 25.14 4.38
C CYS A 66 10.77 25.35 3.89
N ALA A 67 11.42 26.46 4.23
CA ALA A 67 12.77 26.77 3.74
C ALA A 67 13.89 26.06 4.52
N PHE A 68 13.64 25.62 5.75
CA PHE A 68 14.68 25.08 6.64
C PHE A 68 14.83 23.56 6.63
N PHE A 69 13.98 22.81 5.93
CA PHE A 69 14.02 21.33 5.95
C PHE A 69 14.63 20.66 4.71
N PHE A 70 15.03 21.38 3.65
CA PHE A 70 15.23 20.74 2.34
C PHE A 70 16.52 21.11 1.55
N SER A 71 17.60 21.60 2.17
CA SER A 71 18.85 21.97 1.44
C SER A 71 19.99 20.92 1.46
N LEU A 72 19.69 19.62 1.46
CA LEU A 72 20.71 18.59 1.71
C LEU A 72 20.64 17.37 0.77
N ILE A 73 20.59 17.53 -0.57
CA ILE A 73 20.16 16.44 -1.46
C ILE A 73 21.01 16.25 -2.73
N GLN A 74 22.32 16.02 -2.59
CA GLN A 74 23.18 15.27 -3.53
C GLN A 74 24.42 14.74 -2.80
N GLN A 75 24.24 14.26 -1.56
CA GLN A 75 25.38 13.77 -0.79
C GLN A 75 25.90 12.46 -1.39
N ASN A 76 25.00 11.57 -1.82
CA ASN A 76 25.38 10.24 -2.28
C ASN A 76 26.08 10.25 -3.65
N LEU A 77 25.72 11.19 -4.54
CA LEU A 77 26.44 11.37 -5.80
C LEU A 77 27.79 12.07 -5.60
N ALA A 78 27.88 13.07 -4.70
CA ALA A 78 29.15 13.74 -4.37
C ALA A 78 30.16 12.76 -3.76
N SER A 79 29.67 11.89 -2.88
CA SER A 79 30.43 10.88 -2.14
C SER A 79 30.23 9.49 -2.74
N TRP A 80 30.18 9.42 -4.07
CA TRP A 80 30.00 8.16 -4.79
C TRP A 80 30.97 7.10 -4.26
N ASN A 81 30.41 5.98 -3.80
CA ASN A 81 31.17 4.90 -3.21
C ASN A 81 30.80 3.57 -3.88
N PRO A 82 31.59 3.09 -4.85
CA PRO A 82 31.31 1.84 -5.57
C PRO A 82 31.43 0.59 -4.68
N SER A 83 32.00 0.72 -3.47
CA SER A 83 32.04 -0.40 -2.50
C SER A 83 30.71 -0.59 -1.76
N ASN A 84 29.81 0.40 -1.78
CA ASN A 84 28.47 0.27 -1.23
C ASN A 84 27.50 -0.17 -2.33
N PRO A 85 26.94 -1.40 -2.31
CA PRO A 85 26.03 -1.87 -3.36
C PRO A 85 24.74 -1.03 -3.49
N GLU A 86 24.35 -0.32 -2.42
CA GLU A 86 23.17 0.55 -2.41
C GLU A 86 23.43 1.96 -2.97
N CYS A 87 24.67 2.31 -3.33
CA CYS A 87 25.04 3.67 -3.73
C CYS A 87 24.18 4.21 -4.88
N LEU A 88 23.92 3.39 -5.91
CA LEU A 88 23.06 3.77 -7.03
C LEU A 88 21.62 4.00 -6.57
N LEU A 89 21.07 3.11 -5.73
CA LEU A 89 19.71 3.25 -5.23
C LEU A 89 19.54 4.55 -4.43
N LEU A 90 20.51 4.89 -3.59
CA LEU A 90 20.50 6.12 -2.80
C LEU A 90 20.54 7.37 -3.70
N VAL A 91 21.38 7.38 -4.74
CA VAL A 91 21.41 8.47 -5.72
C VAL A 91 20.07 8.59 -6.46
N VAL A 92 19.49 7.48 -6.91
CA VAL A 92 18.19 7.49 -7.60
C VAL A 92 17.07 7.98 -6.68
N LYS A 93 17.07 7.60 -5.39
CA LYS A 93 16.13 8.11 -4.40
C LYS A 93 16.24 9.63 -4.22
N GLU A 94 17.47 10.16 -4.13
CA GLU A 94 17.71 11.61 -4.06
C GLU A 94 17.18 12.31 -5.33
N LEU A 95 17.45 11.77 -6.53
CA LEU A 95 16.96 12.33 -7.79
C LEU A 95 15.43 12.32 -7.88
N ILE A 96 14.77 11.25 -7.44
CA ILE A 96 13.30 11.16 -7.38
C ILE A 96 12.75 12.20 -6.39
N GLN A 97 13.42 12.42 -5.25
CA GLN A 97 13.02 13.45 -4.29
C GLN A 97 13.13 14.86 -4.90
N GLN A 98 14.19 15.15 -5.66
CA GLN A 98 14.29 16.42 -6.39
C GLN A 98 13.23 16.54 -7.49
N TYR A 99 12.91 15.44 -8.19
CA TYR A 99 11.85 15.42 -9.19
C TYR A 99 10.48 15.69 -8.56
N HIS A 100 10.20 15.14 -7.37
CA HIS A 100 9.01 15.48 -6.60
C HIS A 100 8.93 16.98 -6.29
N GLN A 101 10.05 17.60 -5.85
CA GLN A 101 10.08 19.05 -5.61
C GLN A 101 9.81 19.86 -6.90
N PHE A 102 10.38 19.44 -8.02
CA PHE A 102 10.09 20.01 -9.34
C PHE A 102 8.60 19.92 -9.67
N GLN A 103 7.96 18.75 -9.48
CA GLN A 103 6.53 18.58 -9.71
C GLN A 103 5.68 19.44 -8.78
N CYS A 104 6.04 19.54 -7.50
CA CYS A 104 5.39 20.45 -6.55
C CYS A 104 5.54 21.92 -6.96
N SER A 105 6.65 22.31 -7.60
CA SER A 105 6.82 23.67 -8.12
C SER A 105 5.85 23.97 -9.27
N ARG A 106 5.58 22.98 -10.13
CA ARG A 106 4.61 23.06 -11.23
C ARG A 106 3.17 23.04 -10.72
N LEU A 107 2.88 22.26 -9.68
CA LEU A 107 1.58 22.23 -9.02
C LEU A 107 1.14 23.62 -8.49
N ARG A 108 2.09 24.50 -8.14
CA ARG A 108 1.81 25.86 -7.63
C ARG A 108 1.03 26.73 -8.63
N GLU A 109 1.01 26.38 -9.91
CA GLU A 109 0.15 27.05 -10.90
C GLU A 109 -1.33 26.88 -10.59
N SER A 110 -1.73 25.80 -9.91
CA SER A 110 -3.09 25.57 -9.42
C SER A 110 -3.18 25.82 -7.92
N SER A 111 -3.82 26.93 -7.53
CA SER A 111 -4.07 27.25 -6.12
C SER A 111 -4.93 26.19 -5.41
N ARG A 112 -5.92 25.63 -6.13
CA ARG A 112 -6.84 24.60 -5.63
C ARG A 112 -6.13 23.29 -5.29
N LEU A 113 -5.25 22.82 -6.16
CA LEU A 113 -4.52 21.56 -5.97
C LEU A 113 -3.32 21.76 -5.04
N MET A 114 -2.72 22.95 -5.02
CA MET A 114 -1.72 23.29 -4.02
C MET A 114 -2.31 23.30 -2.60
N PHE A 115 -3.56 23.74 -2.43
CA PHE A 115 -4.27 23.64 -1.16
C PHE A 115 -4.44 22.17 -0.70
N GLU A 116 -4.82 21.27 -1.60
CA GLU A 116 -4.90 19.83 -1.30
C GLU A 116 -3.54 19.28 -0.84
N TYR A 117 -2.47 19.60 -1.59
CA TYR A 117 -1.11 19.18 -1.25
C TYR A 117 -0.65 19.68 0.12
N GLN A 118 -0.82 20.99 0.40
CA GLN A 118 -0.37 21.58 1.66
C GLN A 118 -1.10 20.98 2.85
N THR A 119 -2.42 20.77 2.71
CA THR A 119 -3.23 20.21 3.79
C THR A 119 -2.82 18.76 4.09
N LEU A 120 -2.51 17.96 3.06
CA LEU A 120 -1.98 16.60 3.24
C LEU A 120 -0.56 16.59 3.80
N LEU A 121 0.28 17.57 3.45
CA LEU A 121 1.66 17.68 3.92
C LEU A 121 1.73 17.99 5.42
N GLU A 122 0.74 18.70 5.97
CA GLU A 122 0.63 18.98 7.41
C GLU A 122 0.41 17.70 8.25
N GLU A 123 -0.06 16.61 7.64
CA GLU A 123 -0.23 15.31 8.27
C GLU A 123 1.02 14.43 8.05
N PRO A 124 1.82 14.15 9.10
CA PRO A 124 3.09 13.42 8.94
C PRO A 124 2.93 12.03 8.32
N GLN A 125 1.82 11.33 8.61
CA GLN A 125 1.55 10.00 8.07
C GLN A 125 1.35 9.98 6.53
N TYR A 126 1.01 11.12 5.92
CA TYR A 126 0.77 11.24 4.49
C TYR A 126 1.91 11.99 3.79
N GLY A 127 2.39 13.09 4.38
CA GLY A 127 3.34 14.00 3.74
C GLY A 127 4.64 13.36 3.28
N GLU A 128 5.23 12.48 4.08
CA GLU A 128 6.48 11.79 3.72
C GLU A 128 6.29 10.67 2.70
N ASN A 129 5.06 10.18 2.54
CA ASN A 129 4.73 9.04 1.68
C ASN A 129 3.74 9.40 0.56
N MET A 130 3.88 10.63 0.05
CA MET A 130 3.06 11.17 -1.03
C MET A 130 3.93 11.58 -2.22
N GLU A 131 3.55 11.12 -3.41
CA GLU A 131 4.11 11.58 -4.67
C GLU A 131 3.06 12.39 -5.46
N VAL A 132 3.56 13.34 -6.26
CA VAL A 132 2.74 14.24 -7.06
C VAL A 132 3.33 14.34 -8.45
N TYR A 133 2.48 14.33 -9.46
CA TYR A 133 2.82 14.67 -10.84
C TYR A 133 1.87 15.74 -11.37
N ALA A 134 2.42 16.79 -11.97
CA ALA A 134 1.70 17.89 -12.60
C ALA A 134 1.96 17.88 -14.11
N GLY A 135 0.90 17.64 -14.89
CA GLY A 135 0.95 17.59 -16.34
C GLY A 135 1.33 18.92 -16.97
N LYS A 136 1.88 18.88 -18.19
CA LYS A 136 2.06 20.10 -19.00
C LYS A 136 0.70 20.68 -19.34
N LYS A 137 0.56 21.99 -19.10
CA LYS A 137 -0.64 22.72 -19.47
C LYS A 137 -0.84 22.59 -20.97
N ASN A 138 -2.04 22.18 -21.38
CA ASN A 138 -2.35 22.10 -22.79
C ASN A 138 -2.35 23.51 -23.39
N ASN A 139 -1.53 23.75 -24.42
CA ASN A 139 -1.41 25.06 -25.05
C ASN A 139 -2.71 25.56 -25.71
N TRP A 140 -3.63 24.64 -26.05
CA TRP A 140 -4.87 24.97 -26.75
C TRP A 140 -6.05 25.15 -25.81
N THR A 141 -6.23 24.22 -24.86
CA THR A 141 -7.37 24.23 -23.92
C THR A 141 -7.03 24.94 -22.61
N GLY A 142 -5.74 25.10 -22.30
CA GLY A 142 -5.29 25.58 -21.00
C GLY A 142 -5.52 24.58 -19.87
N GLU A 143 -5.95 23.35 -20.17
CA GLU A 143 -6.23 22.32 -19.18
C GLU A 143 -4.92 21.82 -18.54
N PHE A 144 -5.02 21.52 -17.26
CA PHE A 144 -3.93 21.07 -16.42
C PHE A 144 -4.42 19.84 -15.66
N SER A 145 -3.68 18.74 -15.81
CA SER A 145 -3.94 17.51 -15.07
C SER A 145 -2.94 17.34 -13.94
N ALA A 146 -3.37 16.74 -12.84
CA ALA A 146 -2.49 16.37 -11.74
C ALA A 146 -2.82 14.98 -11.22
N HIS A 147 -1.80 14.30 -10.74
CA HIS A 147 -1.93 12.99 -10.10
C HIS A 147 -1.28 13.03 -8.73
N PHE A 148 -2.02 12.57 -7.74
CA PHE A 148 -1.54 12.32 -6.38
C PHE A 148 -1.44 10.82 -6.17
N LEU A 149 -0.35 10.37 -5.57
CA LEU A 149 -0.15 8.98 -5.19
C LEU A 149 0.24 8.93 -3.72
N LEU A 150 -0.58 8.27 -2.90
CA LEU A 150 -0.39 8.17 -1.46
C LEU A 150 -0.18 6.71 -1.05
N LYS A 151 0.88 6.44 -0.30
CA LYS A 151 1.00 5.19 0.46
C LYS A 151 0.12 5.29 1.71
N LEU A 152 -0.89 4.44 1.79
CA LEU A 152 -1.86 4.49 2.89
C LEU A 152 -1.27 3.91 4.18
N PRO A 153 -1.41 4.59 5.33
CA PRO A 153 -0.88 4.14 6.62
C PRO A 153 -1.80 3.11 7.27
N VAL A 154 -2.00 1.97 6.60
CA VAL A 154 -2.78 0.84 7.12
C VAL A 154 -1.84 -0.31 7.47
N ASP A 155 -2.01 -0.90 8.65
CA ASP A 155 -1.20 -2.04 9.08
C ASP A 155 -1.70 -3.35 8.43
N PHE A 156 -0.86 -3.93 7.58
CA PHE A 156 -1.10 -5.20 6.90
C PHE A 156 -0.28 -6.37 7.48
N SER A 157 0.53 -6.14 8.51
CA SER A 157 1.49 -7.13 9.04
C SER A 157 0.83 -8.45 9.49
N ASN A 158 -0.43 -8.37 9.94
CA ASN A 158 -1.20 -9.50 10.46
C ASN A 158 -2.03 -10.24 9.41
N ILE A 159 -1.99 -9.83 8.13
CA ILE A 159 -2.66 -10.58 7.06
C ILE A 159 -2.00 -11.97 6.95
N PRO A 160 -2.75 -13.06 6.70
CA PRO A 160 -2.14 -14.38 6.51
C PRO A 160 -1.19 -14.42 5.30
N THR A 161 -0.20 -15.30 5.34
CA THR A 161 0.63 -15.61 4.15
C THR A 161 -0.18 -16.44 3.16
N TYR A 162 0.23 -16.44 1.89
CA TYR A 162 -0.32 -17.31 0.85
C TYR A 162 0.81 -17.84 -0.04
N LEU A 163 0.67 -19.07 -0.53
CA LEU A 163 1.55 -19.59 -1.57
C LEU A 163 1.34 -18.89 -2.90
N LEU A 164 2.43 -18.31 -3.40
CA LEU A 164 2.55 -17.91 -4.79
C LEU A 164 2.66 -19.14 -5.70
N LYS A 165 2.21 -19.00 -6.95
CA LYS A 165 2.32 -20.07 -7.96
C LYS A 165 3.77 -20.37 -8.29
N ASP A 166 4.62 -19.34 -8.32
CA ASP A 166 6.06 -19.48 -8.42
C ASP A 166 6.68 -19.10 -7.07
N VAL A 167 7.42 -20.02 -6.48
CA VAL A 167 8.07 -19.82 -5.17
C VAL A 167 9.23 -18.81 -5.26
N ASN A 168 9.71 -18.53 -6.48
CA ASN A 168 10.77 -17.55 -6.72
C ASN A 168 10.23 -16.12 -6.92
N GLU A 169 8.91 -15.93 -7.03
CA GLU A 169 8.32 -14.60 -7.08
C GLU A 169 8.33 -13.96 -5.69
N ASP A 170 8.87 -12.75 -5.60
CA ASP A 170 8.73 -11.90 -4.42
C ASP A 170 7.43 -11.10 -4.55
N PRO A 171 6.44 -11.27 -3.65
CA PRO A 171 5.20 -10.49 -3.69
C PRO A 171 5.42 -8.99 -3.40
N GLY A 172 6.63 -8.61 -2.99
CA GLY A 172 6.99 -7.24 -2.66
C GLY A 172 6.47 -6.80 -1.30
N GLU A 173 6.62 -5.51 -1.02
CA GLU A 173 6.14 -4.90 0.23
C GLU A 173 4.61 -4.88 0.30
N ASP A 174 4.06 -5.16 1.48
CA ASP A 174 2.64 -5.07 1.74
C ASP A 174 2.16 -3.63 1.84
N VAL A 175 1.78 -3.08 0.68
CA VAL A 175 1.40 -1.68 0.54
C VAL A 175 0.07 -1.53 -0.19
N ALA A 176 -0.71 -0.55 0.25
CA ALA A 176 -1.85 -0.02 -0.48
C ALA A 176 -1.54 1.40 -0.97
N LEU A 177 -1.69 1.64 -2.27
CA LEU A 177 -1.45 2.93 -2.89
C LEU A 177 -2.76 3.51 -3.40
N LEU A 178 -3.10 4.72 -2.95
CA LEU A 178 -4.25 5.47 -3.46
C LEU A 178 -3.75 6.49 -4.48
N SER A 179 -4.13 6.28 -5.74
CA SER A 179 -3.92 7.22 -6.82
C SER A 179 -5.17 8.07 -7.02
N VAL A 180 -5.02 9.39 -7.11
CA VAL A 180 -6.12 10.31 -7.41
C VAL A 180 -5.71 11.20 -8.57
N SER A 181 -6.44 11.08 -9.67
CA SER A 181 -6.22 11.87 -10.89
C SER A 181 -7.23 13.01 -10.98
N PHE A 182 -6.75 14.21 -11.27
CA PHE A 182 -7.53 15.41 -11.53
C PHE A 182 -7.33 15.78 -12.99
N GLU A 183 -8.41 15.86 -13.77
CA GLU A 183 -8.33 16.27 -15.20
C GLU A 183 -8.43 17.79 -15.39
N ASP A 184 -8.89 18.50 -14.35
CA ASP A 184 -9.01 19.95 -14.34
C ASP A 184 -8.44 20.57 -13.05
N THR A 185 -8.20 21.89 -13.09
CA THR A 185 -7.66 22.63 -11.93
C THR A 185 -8.67 22.83 -10.82
N GLU A 186 -9.96 22.71 -11.10
CA GLU A 186 -11.06 23.00 -10.17
C GLU A 186 -11.49 21.76 -9.36
N ALA A 187 -10.89 20.59 -9.65
CA ALA A 187 -11.26 19.29 -9.10
C ALA A 187 -12.72 18.91 -9.37
N ALA A 188 -13.25 19.22 -10.56
CA ALA A 188 -14.58 18.80 -10.97
C ALA A 188 -14.61 17.36 -11.50
N GLN A 189 -13.56 16.95 -12.21
CA GLN A 189 -13.38 15.57 -12.69
C GLN A 189 -12.23 14.88 -11.95
N VAL A 190 -12.59 14.02 -10.99
CA VAL A 190 -11.65 13.34 -10.09
C VAL A 190 -11.83 11.83 -10.18
N PHE A 191 -10.73 11.13 -10.45
CA PHE A 191 -10.71 9.68 -10.65
C PHE A 191 -9.80 9.00 -9.63
N PRO A 192 -10.34 8.52 -8.51
CA PRO A 192 -9.58 7.75 -7.54
C PRO A 192 -9.43 6.29 -7.98
N LYS A 193 -8.25 5.71 -7.74
CA LYS A 193 -7.95 4.30 -7.98
C LYS A 193 -7.06 3.75 -6.87
N LEU A 194 -7.46 2.62 -6.31
CA LEU A 194 -6.70 1.91 -5.27
C LEU A 194 -5.91 0.77 -5.90
N TYR A 195 -4.61 0.73 -5.62
CA TYR A 195 -3.73 -0.38 -5.95
C TYR A 195 -3.31 -1.09 -4.66
N LEU A 196 -3.28 -2.41 -4.71
CA LEU A 196 -2.96 -3.26 -3.57
C LEU A 196 -1.79 -4.18 -3.94
N SER A 197 -0.90 -4.45 -2.99
CA SER A 197 0.09 -5.51 -3.17
C SER A 197 -0.60 -6.86 -3.41
N PRO A 198 0.04 -7.81 -4.12
CA PRO A 198 -0.53 -9.12 -4.40
C PRO A 198 -1.09 -9.85 -3.17
N ARG A 199 -0.39 -9.77 -2.03
CA ARG A 199 -0.85 -10.38 -0.76
C ARG A 199 -2.12 -9.75 -0.23
N ILE A 200 -2.19 -8.42 -0.24
CA ILE A 200 -3.39 -7.70 0.23
C ILE A 200 -4.56 -7.95 -0.73
N GLU A 201 -4.33 -7.89 -2.04
CA GLU A 201 -5.36 -8.17 -3.04
C GLU A 201 -5.93 -9.58 -2.85
N HIS A 202 -5.08 -10.59 -2.72
CA HIS A 202 -5.51 -11.98 -2.49
C HIS A 202 -6.31 -12.12 -1.18
N ALA A 203 -5.80 -11.54 -0.09
CA ALA A 203 -6.44 -11.59 1.22
C ALA A 203 -7.83 -10.94 1.23
N LEU A 204 -8.04 -9.88 0.44
CA LEU A 204 -9.30 -9.15 0.34
C LEU A 204 -10.28 -9.74 -0.68
N GLY A 205 -9.93 -10.84 -1.35
CA GLY A 205 -10.79 -11.53 -2.33
C GLY A 205 -10.66 -11.03 -3.77
N GLY A 206 -9.55 -10.38 -4.11
CA GLY A 206 -9.26 -9.84 -5.44
C GLY A 206 -9.74 -8.40 -5.63
N SER A 207 -9.20 -7.72 -6.65
CA SER A 207 -9.55 -6.34 -7.03
C SER A 207 -11.04 -6.12 -7.33
N SER A 208 -11.78 -7.15 -7.73
CA SER A 208 -13.22 -7.05 -7.99
C SER A 208 -14.07 -7.07 -6.72
N ALA A 209 -13.53 -7.50 -5.57
CA ALA A 209 -14.27 -7.58 -4.31
C ALA A 209 -14.20 -6.29 -3.47
N LEU A 210 -13.34 -5.34 -3.85
CA LEU A 210 -13.11 -4.09 -3.13
C LEU A 210 -13.48 -2.88 -3.99
N HIS A 211 -14.54 -2.19 -3.58
CA HIS A 211 -14.91 -0.89 -4.14
C HIS A 211 -14.63 0.21 -3.12
N ILE A 212 -13.89 1.22 -3.55
CA ILE A 212 -13.67 2.46 -2.79
C ILE A 212 -14.83 3.44 -3.04
N PRO A 213 -15.15 4.33 -2.09
CA PRO A 213 -16.13 5.38 -2.30
C PRO A 213 -15.71 6.28 -3.48
N ALA A 214 -16.68 6.79 -4.24
CA ALA A 214 -16.39 7.81 -5.24
C ALA A 214 -15.93 9.11 -4.54
N PHE A 215 -15.10 9.89 -5.23
CA PHE A 215 -14.68 11.19 -4.71
C PHE A 215 -15.88 12.15 -4.67
N PRO A 216 -16.21 12.77 -3.53
CA PRO A 216 -17.36 13.66 -3.44
C PRO A 216 -17.12 14.96 -4.22
N GLY A 217 -18.15 15.44 -4.92
CA GLY A 217 -18.07 16.71 -5.67
C GLY A 217 -17.76 17.89 -4.74
N GLY A 218 -16.70 18.64 -5.06
CA GLY A 218 -16.19 19.73 -4.21
C GLY A 218 -15.50 19.27 -2.92
N GLY A 219 -15.26 17.96 -2.76
CA GLY A 219 -14.54 17.41 -1.62
C GLY A 219 -13.05 17.72 -1.64
N CYS A 220 -12.39 17.35 -0.55
CA CYS A 220 -10.94 17.44 -0.38
C CYS A 220 -10.33 16.07 -0.05
N LEU A 221 -9.05 15.90 -0.40
CA LEU A 221 -8.29 14.69 -0.14
C LEU A 221 -8.11 14.45 1.36
N ILE A 222 -7.95 15.50 2.16
CA ILE A 222 -7.78 15.36 3.62
C ILE A 222 -8.99 14.69 4.30
N ASP A 223 -10.20 14.87 3.76
CA ASP A 223 -11.40 14.19 4.27
C ASP A 223 -11.61 12.83 3.59
N TYR A 224 -11.19 12.68 2.34
CA TYR A 224 -11.39 11.46 1.56
C TYR A 224 -10.42 10.34 1.92
N VAL A 225 -9.13 10.64 2.05
CA VAL A 225 -8.07 9.64 2.34
C VAL A 225 -8.34 8.87 3.65
N PRO A 226 -8.74 9.52 4.76
CA PRO A 226 -9.09 8.80 5.99
C PRO A 226 -10.27 7.83 5.83
N GLN A 227 -11.25 8.16 4.99
CA GLN A 227 -12.39 7.26 4.73
C GLN A 227 -11.94 5.98 4.02
N VAL A 228 -11.04 6.10 3.03
CA VAL A 228 -10.45 4.95 2.34
C VAL A 228 -9.59 4.13 3.30
N CYS A 229 -8.78 4.78 4.14
CA CYS A 229 -7.98 4.10 5.17
C CYS A 229 -8.89 3.31 6.12
N GLN A 230 -9.95 3.92 6.64
CA GLN A 230 -10.88 3.26 7.56
C GLN A 230 -11.58 2.06 6.91
N LEU A 231 -12.01 2.19 5.65
CA LEU A 231 -12.60 1.08 4.89
C LEU A 231 -11.62 -0.09 4.81
N LEU A 232 -10.36 0.20 4.47
CA LEU A 232 -9.33 -0.81 4.32
C LEU A 232 -8.97 -1.46 5.66
N THR A 233 -8.78 -0.68 6.73
CA THR A 233 -8.57 -1.18 8.09
C THR A 233 -9.69 -2.13 8.52
N ASN A 234 -10.95 -1.76 8.30
CA ASN A 234 -12.09 -2.61 8.65
C ASN A 234 -12.08 -3.94 7.87
N LYS A 235 -11.73 -3.91 6.59
CA LYS A 235 -11.60 -5.11 5.76
C LYS A 235 -10.46 -6.00 6.22
N VAL A 236 -9.30 -5.43 6.54
CA VAL A 236 -8.14 -6.17 7.07
C VAL A 236 -8.50 -6.87 8.37
N GLN A 237 -9.14 -6.16 9.32
CA GLN A 237 -9.60 -6.76 10.58
C GLN A 237 -10.58 -7.91 10.36
N TYR A 238 -11.50 -7.76 9.40
CA TYR A 238 -12.43 -8.81 9.04
C TYR A 238 -11.72 -10.07 8.51
N VAL A 239 -10.71 -9.90 7.65
CA VAL A 239 -9.92 -11.02 7.11
C VAL A 239 -9.14 -11.75 8.20
N ILE A 240 -8.49 -11.00 9.10
CA ILE A 240 -7.73 -11.56 10.23
C ILE A 240 -8.66 -12.37 11.15
N GLN A 241 -9.83 -11.81 11.48
CA GLN A 241 -10.82 -12.51 12.31
C GLN A 241 -11.33 -13.78 11.62
N GLY A 242 -11.66 -13.70 10.33
CA GLY A 242 -12.10 -14.85 9.54
C GLY A 242 -11.04 -15.94 9.49
N TYR A 243 -9.78 -15.57 9.30
CA TYR A 243 -8.64 -16.50 9.34
C TYR A 243 -8.53 -17.24 10.68
N HIS A 244 -8.56 -16.52 11.80
CA HIS A 244 -8.50 -17.15 13.11
C HIS A 244 -9.69 -18.08 13.36
N LYS A 245 -10.89 -17.68 12.91
CA LYS A 245 -12.07 -18.53 13.02
C LYS A 245 -11.97 -19.79 12.16
N ARG A 246 -11.49 -19.68 10.91
CA ARG A 246 -11.25 -20.86 10.06
C ARG A 246 -10.22 -21.80 10.71
N ARG A 247 -9.14 -21.26 11.25
CA ARG A 247 -8.13 -22.03 11.98
C ARG A 247 -8.72 -22.75 13.20
N GLU A 248 -9.56 -22.06 13.99
CA GLU A 248 -10.28 -22.65 15.14
C GLU A 248 -11.19 -23.81 14.69
N TYR A 249 -11.95 -23.62 13.61
CA TYR A 249 -12.81 -24.64 13.03
C TYR A 249 -12.00 -25.87 12.60
N ILE A 250 -10.98 -25.68 11.77
CA ILE A 250 -10.12 -26.78 11.28
C ILE A 250 -9.47 -27.51 12.45
N ALA A 251 -8.91 -26.79 13.43
CA ALA A 251 -8.29 -27.39 14.61
C ALA A 251 -9.28 -28.27 15.40
N ALA A 252 -10.52 -27.81 15.59
CA ALA A 252 -11.54 -28.60 16.26
C ALA A 252 -11.92 -29.86 15.45
N PHE A 253 -12.08 -29.75 14.13
CA PHE A 253 -12.35 -30.92 13.28
C PHE A 253 -11.19 -31.92 13.29
N LEU A 254 -9.95 -31.46 13.25
CA LEU A 254 -8.76 -32.32 13.41
C LEU A 254 -8.75 -33.01 14.79
N SER A 255 -9.16 -32.33 15.86
CA SER A 255 -9.24 -32.94 17.18
C SER A 255 -10.33 -34.00 17.30
N HIS A 256 -11.47 -33.84 16.60
CA HIS A 256 -12.62 -34.76 16.69
C HIS A 256 -12.54 -35.91 15.69
N PHE A 257 -11.95 -35.67 14.52
CA PHE A 257 -11.93 -36.60 13.37
C PHE A 257 -10.52 -36.92 12.87
N GLY A 258 -9.46 -36.56 13.60
CA GLY A 258 -8.07 -36.59 13.12
C GLY A 258 -7.56 -37.95 12.63
N THR A 259 -8.18 -39.06 13.03
CA THR A 259 -7.84 -40.40 12.53
C THR A 259 -8.28 -40.65 11.08
N GLY A 260 -9.20 -39.82 10.56
CA GLY A 260 -9.76 -39.92 9.21
C GLY A 260 -9.46 -38.70 8.34
N VAL A 261 -8.46 -37.88 8.68
CA VAL A 261 -8.08 -36.74 7.84
C VAL A 261 -7.38 -37.23 6.56
N VAL A 262 -7.80 -36.70 5.41
CA VAL A 262 -7.14 -36.96 4.11
C VAL A 262 -6.19 -35.82 3.78
N GLU A 263 -6.70 -34.59 3.78
CA GLU A 263 -5.94 -33.37 3.50
C GLU A 263 -6.67 -32.15 4.08
N TYR A 264 -5.94 -31.05 4.27
CA TYR A 264 -6.51 -29.75 4.60
C TYR A 264 -5.59 -28.62 4.13
N ASP A 265 -6.16 -27.44 3.94
CA ASP A 265 -5.42 -26.22 3.64
C ASP A 265 -4.71 -25.72 4.91
N ALA A 266 -3.40 -25.97 5.00
CA ALA A 266 -2.58 -25.60 6.15
C ALA A 266 -2.22 -24.11 6.21
N GLU A 267 -2.51 -23.35 5.16
CA GLU A 267 -2.15 -21.93 5.08
C GLU A 267 -3.36 -21.02 5.26
N GLY A 268 -4.42 -21.24 4.48
CA GLY A 268 -5.62 -20.40 4.49
C GLY A 268 -6.73 -20.95 5.38
N PHE A 269 -6.64 -22.22 5.78
CA PHE A 269 -7.68 -22.98 6.48
C PHE A 269 -9.03 -22.95 5.75
N THR A 270 -9.00 -22.90 4.41
CA THR A 270 -10.21 -22.77 3.58
C THR A 270 -10.83 -24.10 3.20
N LYS A 271 -10.09 -25.21 3.31
CA LYS A 271 -10.54 -26.55 2.90
C LYS A 271 -10.12 -27.64 3.88
N LEU A 272 -10.96 -28.66 4.01
CA LEU A 272 -10.69 -29.91 4.73
C LEU A 272 -11.38 -31.07 4.04
N THR A 273 -10.68 -32.18 3.87
CA THR A 273 -11.23 -33.44 3.37
C THR A 273 -11.06 -34.54 4.43
N LEU A 274 -12.16 -35.19 4.79
CA LEU A 274 -12.20 -36.32 5.72
C LEU A 274 -12.66 -37.60 5.00
N LEU A 275 -12.06 -38.73 5.35
CA LEU A 275 -12.49 -40.08 5.00
C LEU A 275 -13.14 -40.71 6.23
N LEU A 276 -14.43 -41.00 6.12
CA LEU A 276 -15.24 -41.57 7.19
C LEU A 276 -15.83 -42.91 6.76
N MET A 277 -16.26 -43.70 7.75
CA MET A 277 -16.85 -45.03 7.53
C MET A 277 -18.18 -45.15 8.27
N TRP A 278 -19.19 -45.68 7.58
CA TRP A 278 -20.50 -46.01 8.15
C TRP A 278 -20.88 -47.43 7.78
N LYS A 279 -20.99 -48.32 8.78
CA LYS A 279 -21.34 -49.75 8.60
C LYS A 279 -20.49 -50.41 7.50
N ASP A 280 -19.17 -50.27 7.58
CA ASP A 280 -18.17 -50.78 6.63
C ASP A 280 -18.17 -50.12 5.23
N PHE A 281 -18.97 -49.07 5.01
CA PHE A 281 -18.93 -48.27 3.78
C PHE A 281 -18.17 -46.97 4.00
N CYS A 282 -17.13 -46.74 3.20
CA CYS A 282 -16.36 -45.51 3.21
C CYS A 282 -17.01 -44.42 2.37
N PHE A 283 -16.84 -43.17 2.78
CA PHE A 283 -17.22 -42.00 2.01
C PHE A 283 -16.35 -40.80 2.39
N LEU A 284 -16.26 -39.83 1.47
CA LEU A 284 -15.51 -38.60 1.67
C LEU A 284 -16.46 -37.46 2.07
N VAL A 285 -15.96 -36.57 2.92
CA VAL A 285 -16.59 -35.29 3.24
C VAL A 285 -15.60 -34.19 2.96
N HIS A 286 -15.94 -33.33 2.01
CA HIS A 286 -15.19 -32.10 1.72
C HIS A 286 -15.89 -30.93 2.41
N ILE A 287 -15.11 -30.11 3.11
CA ILE A 287 -15.58 -28.92 3.81
C ILE A 287 -14.90 -27.72 3.19
N ASP A 288 -15.67 -26.85 2.55
CA ASP A 288 -15.20 -25.59 2.00
C ASP A 288 -15.67 -24.42 2.88
N LEU A 289 -14.72 -23.66 3.44
CA LEU A 289 -14.97 -22.50 4.27
C LEU A 289 -14.94 -21.22 3.42
N PRO A 290 -16.02 -20.41 3.39
CA PRO A 290 -16.08 -19.21 2.58
C PRO A 290 -15.19 -18.07 3.11
N LEU A 291 -14.91 -17.09 2.24
CA LEU A 291 -14.14 -15.88 2.60
C LEU A 291 -14.73 -15.16 3.83
N TYR A 292 -16.06 -15.07 3.89
CA TYR A 292 -16.77 -14.41 4.97
C TYR A 292 -17.12 -15.32 6.17
N PHE A 293 -16.49 -16.49 6.31
CA PHE A 293 -16.62 -17.31 7.52
C PHE A 293 -16.20 -16.52 8.78
N PRO A 294 -16.94 -16.60 9.91
CA PRO A 294 -18.08 -17.49 10.19
C PRO A 294 -19.45 -16.92 9.82
N ARG A 295 -19.54 -15.70 9.26
CA ARG A 295 -20.84 -15.13 8.87
C ARG A 295 -21.55 -16.02 7.85
N ASP A 296 -20.80 -16.41 6.82
CA ASP A 296 -21.28 -17.31 5.78
C ASP A 296 -20.99 -18.75 6.20
N GLN A 297 -21.99 -19.63 6.07
CA GLN A 297 -21.89 -21.03 6.48
C GLN A 297 -20.91 -21.82 5.60
N PRO A 298 -20.18 -22.80 6.16
CA PRO A 298 -19.37 -23.71 5.35
C PRO A 298 -20.24 -24.54 4.39
N THR A 299 -19.63 -25.04 3.31
CA THR A 299 -20.28 -26.01 2.42
C THR A 299 -19.75 -27.39 2.73
N LEU A 300 -20.64 -28.35 3.00
CA LEU A 300 -20.30 -29.75 3.22
C LEU A 300 -20.64 -30.54 1.96
N THR A 301 -19.67 -31.19 1.33
CA THR A 301 -19.88 -32.01 0.14
C THR A 301 -19.58 -33.47 0.46
N PHE A 302 -20.61 -34.30 0.43
CA PHE A 302 -20.48 -35.76 0.62
C PHE A 302 -20.20 -36.41 -0.72
N GLN A 303 -19.14 -37.22 -0.81
CA GLN A 303 -18.74 -37.90 -2.03
C GLN A 303 -18.64 -39.41 -1.81
N SER A 304 -19.23 -40.17 -2.72
CA SER A 304 -19.08 -41.62 -2.74
C SER A 304 -17.73 -42.02 -3.33
N VAL A 305 -17.09 -43.04 -2.76
CA VAL A 305 -15.89 -43.66 -3.34
C VAL A 305 -16.21 -44.82 -4.29
N TYR A 306 -17.50 -45.13 -4.49
CA TYR A 306 -17.95 -46.31 -5.25
C TYR A 306 -18.77 -45.97 -6.50
N HIS A 307 -19.45 -44.82 -6.50
CA HIS A 307 -20.44 -44.48 -7.53
C HIS A 307 -19.97 -43.36 -8.43
N PHE A 308 -20.29 -43.48 -9.72
CA PHE A 308 -20.04 -42.46 -10.74
C PHE A 308 -21.35 -41.92 -11.30
N THR A 309 -21.30 -40.69 -11.77
CA THR A 309 -22.37 -40.03 -12.55
C THR A 309 -22.26 -40.43 -14.02
N ASN A 310 -23.28 -40.08 -14.82
CA ASN A 310 -23.28 -40.35 -16.27
C ASN A 310 -22.13 -39.64 -17.03
N SER A 311 -21.52 -38.61 -16.45
CA SER A 311 -20.35 -37.91 -17.01
C SER A 311 -19.02 -38.52 -16.60
N GLY A 312 -19.02 -39.63 -15.85
CA GLY A 312 -17.81 -40.32 -15.39
C GLY A 312 -17.14 -39.68 -14.15
N GLN A 313 -17.75 -38.65 -13.55
CA GLN A 313 -17.28 -38.06 -12.28
C GLN A 313 -17.83 -38.84 -11.09
N LEU A 314 -17.10 -38.88 -9.96
CA LEU A 314 -17.61 -39.48 -8.72
C LEU A 314 -18.89 -38.78 -8.27
N TYR A 315 -19.87 -39.58 -7.84
CA TYR A 315 -21.13 -39.06 -7.32
C TYR A 315 -20.90 -38.29 -6.01
N SER A 316 -21.37 -37.05 -5.97
CA SER A 316 -21.30 -36.20 -4.79
C SER A 316 -22.55 -35.33 -4.63
N GLN A 317 -22.80 -34.89 -3.41
CA GLN A 317 -23.89 -33.99 -3.08
C GLN A 317 -23.42 -32.93 -2.08
N ALA A 318 -23.61 -31.66 -2.45
CA ALA A 318 -23.32 -30.53 -1.57
C ALA A 318 -24.54 -30.20 -0.70
N GLN A 319 -24.33 -30.13 0.61
CA GLN A 319 -25.29 -29.71 1.61
C GLN A 319 -24.93 -28.31 2.10
N LYS A 320 -25.82 -27.36 1.80
CA LYS A 320 -25.74 -25.99 2.32
C LYS A 320 -26.83 -25.69 3.34
N ASN A 321 -27.91 -26.47 3.39
CA ASN A 321 -29.02 -26.22 4.31
C ASN A 321 -28.95 -27.20 5.48
N TYR A 322 -28.19 -26.83 6.51
CA TYR A 322 -28.06 -27.60 7.75
C TYR A 322 -28.01 -26.67 8.96
N PRO A 323 -28.25 -27.16 10.19
CA PRO A 323 -28.22 -26.32 11.39
C PRO A 323 -26.86 -25.64 11.55
N TYR A 324 -26.84 -24.31 11.51
CA TYR A 324 -25.63 -23.51 11.64
C TYR A 324 -25.91 -22.24 12.45
N SER A 325 -24.94 -21.86 13.29
CA SER A 325 -24.90 -20.55 13.92
C SER A 325 -23.50 -19.97 13.83
N PRO A 326 -23.34 -18.73 13.33
CA PRO A 326 -22.04 -18.06 13.25
C PRO A 326 -21.42 -17.79 14.63
N ARG A 327 -22.17 -18.00 15.71
CA ARG A 327 -21.75 -17.79 17.10
C ARG A 327 -21.14 -19.02 17.77
N TRP A 328 -21.25 -20.20 17.15
CA TRP A 328 -20.68 -21.42 17.70
C TRP A 328 -19.15 -21.36 17.68
N ASP A 329 -18.53 -22.06 18.63
CA ASP A 329 -17.10 -22.32 18.61
C ASP A 329 -16.79 -23.55 17.73
N GLY A 330 -15.51 -23.79 17.46
CA GLY A 330 -15.09 -24.93 16.64
C GLY A 330 -15.58 -26.28 17.17
N ASN A 331 -15.62 -26.45 18.50
CA ASN A 331 -16.03 -27.71 19.12
C ASN A 331 -17.53 -28.00 18.98
N GLU A 332 -18.39 -27.00 19.19
CA GLU A 332 -19.83 -27.13 18.98
C GLU A 332 -20.13 -27.37 17.49
N MET A 333 -19.43 -26.70 16.57
CA MET A 333 -19.56 -26.97 15.14
C MET A 333 -19.17 -28.40 14.77
N ALA A 334 -18.03 -28.91 15.27
CA ALA A 334 -17.60 -30.28 15.03
C ALA A 334 -18.57 -31.32 15.61
N LYS A 335 -19.07 -31.08 16.84
CA LYS A 335 -20.04 -31.94 17.50
C LYS A 335 -21.39 -32.01 16.75
N ARG A 336 -21.83 -30.90 16.15
CA ARG A 336 -23.05 -30.83 15.33
C ARG A 336 -22.89 -31.51 13.97
N ALA A 337 -21.66 -31.57 13.45
CA ALA A 337 -21.35 -32.20 12.18
C ALA A 337 -21.25 -33.74 12.28
N LYS A 338 -20.90 -34.26 13.46
CA LYS A 338 -20.88 -35.70 13.78
C LYS A 338 -22.30 -36.25 13.95
#